data_AF-A0A495ZSF2-F1
#
_entry.id   AF-A0A495ZSF2-F1
#
_cell.length_a   1.000
_cell.length_b   1.000
_cell.length_c   1.000
_cell.angle_alpha   90.00
_cell.angle_beta   90.00
_cell.angle_gamma   90.00
#
_symmetry.space_group_name_H-M   'P 1'
#
loop_
_entity.id
_entity.type
_entity.pdbx_description
1 polymer ?
#
loop_
_entity_poly.entity_id
_entity_poly.type
_entity_poly.pdbx_seq_one_letter_code
_entity_poly.pdbx_strand_id
1 'polypeptide(L)'
;MTDAAFFESPIIFMEPISTSGGKLENGLLRGGAIWQTKGSRPSHGYTDREAQRIREYVINRGGFIYMPTHGNTELAMQPALRVLRQILPEYHLTTIPKDHEIYNTYFELNGPLRFPVRKMGSTILHHGPYGQLQGVFIDGRLAVLVDTEAMIHVMDGAVQKPFFGHYQDRNKILDEFAPAAARQLINIVIYAVTHGNIADYSKYVPEDALTGGDAESVPKSAPTAANRL
;
A
#
# COMPACT_ATOMS: atom_id res chain seq x y z
N MET A 1 14.12 -4.80 9.84
CA MET A 1 13.68 -5.90 8.94
C MET A 1 14.59 -7.13 9.02
N THR A 2 14.82 -7.61 10.24
CA THR A 2 15.81 -8.66 10.53
C THR A 2 15.17 -10.02 10.77
N ASP A 3 13.84 -10.07 10.88
CA ASP A 3 13.07 -11.31 11.05
C ASP A 3 13.19 -12.19 9.79
N ALA A 4 13.21 -13.51 9.99
CA ALA A 4 13.22 -14.49 8.90
C ALA A 4 11.88 -14.54 8.17
N ALA A 5 10.77 -14.39 8.91
CA ALA A 5 9.40 -14.37 8.37
C ALA A 5 9.16 -13.21 7.37
N PHE A 6 10.04 -12.21 7.37
CA PHE A 6 10.06 -11.14 6.36
C PHE A 6 10.06 -11.68 4.92
N PHE A 7 10.77 -12.78 4.67
CA PHE A 7 10.85 -13.39 3.33
C PHE A 7 9.69 -14.32 2.99
N GLU A 8 8.76 -14.53 3.93
CA GLU A 8 7.58 -15.38 3.77
C GLU A 8 6.33 -14.56 3.45
N SER A 9 6.40 -13.24 3.63
CA SER A 9 5.31 -12.33 3.31
C SER A 9 5.27 -12.05 1.80
N PRO A 10 4.18 -12.37 1.07
CA PRO A 10 4.13 -12.08 -0.37
C PRO A 10 4.03 -10.59 -0.69
N ILE A 11 3.51 -9.81 0.26
CA ILE A 11 3.36 -8.36 0.18
C ILE A 11 3.83 -7.70 1.46
N ILE A 12 4.52 -6.57 1.32
CA ILE A 12 4.88 -5.68 2.43
C ILE A 12 4.18 -4.34 2.21
N PHE A 13 3.48 -3.89 3.24
CA PHE A 13 2.91 -2.55 3.31
C PHE A 13 3.97 -1.63 3.95
N MET A 14 4.44 -0.64 3.20
CA MET A 14 5.50 0.26 3.62
C MET A 14 5.04 1.71 3.48
N GLU A 15 4.47 2.27 4.54
CA GLU A 15 4.09 3.69 4.57
C GLU A 15 5.34 4.57 4.79
N PRO A 16 5.74 5.39 3.80
CA PRO A 16 6.92 6.20 3.92
C PRO A 16 6.52 7.54 4.56
N ILE A 17 6.77 7.69 5.85
CA ILE A 17 6.39 8.89 6.61
C ILE A 17 7.42 10.03 6.50
N SER A 18 6.90 11.26 6.44
CA SER A 18 7.67 12.51 6.44
C SER A 18 7.83 13.03 7.87
N THR A 19 8.93 12.65 8.53
CA THR A 19 9.61 13.36 9.65
C THR A 19 8.88 13.85 10.89
N SER A 20 7.56 13.71 11.01
CA SER A 20 6.90 13.87 12.29
C SER A 20 6.84 12.50 12.96
N GLY A 21 7.46 12.39 14.13
CA GLY A 21 7.38 11.19 14.94
C GLY A 21 5.92 10.91 15.28
N GLY A 22 5.30 9.98 14.54
CA GLY A 22 4.01 9.44 14.90
C GLY A 22 4.21 8.57 16.13
N LYS A 23 3.63 8.97 17.26
CA LYS A 23 3.28 7.99 18.29
C LYS A 23 2.13 7.18 17.69
N LEU A 24 2.35 5.89 17.40
CA LEU A 24 1.23 5.00 17.10
C LEU A 24 0.30 5.01 18.33
N GLU A 25 -1.00 5.21 18.11
CA GLU A 25 -1.97 5.63 19.13
C GLU A 25 -2.04 4.72 20.37
N ASN A 26 -1.55 3.48 20.27
CA ASN A 26 -1.69 2.50 21.34
C ASN A 26 -0.48 2.41 22.28
N GLY A 27 0.59 3.21 22.09
CA GLY A 27 1.76 3.23 22.98
C GLY A 27 2.56 1.92 23.10
N LEU A 28 2.06 0.83 22.51
CA LEU A 28 2.59 -0.53 22.53
C LEU A 28 3.73 -0.76 21.53
N LEU A 29 3.81 0.07 20.49
CA LEU A 29 4.90 0.06 19.53
C LEU A 29 5.66 1.39 19.61
N ARG A 30 6.83 1.37 20.26
CA ARG A 30 7.79 2.47 20.27
C ARG A 30 8.78 2.26 19.13
N GLY A 31 8.53 2.89 17.99
CA GLY A 31 9.46 2.93 16.86
C GLY A 31 9.65 4.35 16.37
N GLY A 32 10.89 4.75 16.09
CA GLY A 32 11.14 5.96 15.32
C GLY A 32 10.69 5.75 13.87
N ALA A 33 10.38 6.84 13.17
CA ALA A 33 10.26 6.78 11.71
C ALA A 33 11.52 6.14 11.12
N ILE A 34 11.35 5.10 10.29
CA ILE A 34 12.46 4.44 9.58
C ILE A 34 13.30 5.47 8.81
N TRP A 35 12.65 6.51 8.31
CA TRP A 35 13.29 7.67 7.74
C TRP A 35 13.00 8.93 8.54
N GLN A 36 14.07 9.59 8.97
CA GLN A 36 14.02 10.95 9.49
C GLN A 36 14.86 11.85 8.59
N THR A 37 14.47 13.11 8.46
CA THR A 37 15.24 14.15 7.79
C THR A 37 15.52 15.26 8.79
N LYS A 38 16.75 15.78 8.77
CA LYS A 38 17.11 17.03 9.44
C LYS A 38 17.27 18.09 8.35
N GLY A 39 16.23 18.88 8.13
CA GLY A 39 16.13 19.73 6.94
C GLY A 39 15.85 18.90 5.68
N SER A 40 16.55 19.20 4.57
CA SER A 40 16.42 18.51 3.27
C SER A 40 17.23 17.21 3.14
N ARG A 41 18.04 16.85 4.15
CA ARG A 41 18.89 15.65 4.15
C ARG A 41 18.35 14.57 5.10
N PRO A 42 18.40 13.28 4.73
CA PRO A 42 18.11 12.19 5.66
C PRO A 42 19.05 12.24 6.86
N SER A 43 18.51 12.23 8.08
CA SER A 43 19.26 12.07 9.33
C SER A 43 19.27 10.63 9.84
N HIS A 44 18.34 9.80 9.34
CA HIS A 44 18.25 8.36 9.62
C HIS A 44 17.53 7.68 8.44
N GLY A 45 17.94 6.47 8.06
CA GLY A 45 17.36 5.64 7.00
C GLY A 45 17.58 4.15 7.31
N TYR A 46 17.33 3.26 6.35
CA TYR A 46 17.65 1.84 6.58
C TYR A 46 19.15 1.66 6.81
N THR A 47 19.53 0.69 7.64
CA THR A 47 20.93 0.22 7.64
C THR A 47 21.26 -0.46 6.31
N ASP A 48 22.54 -0.54 5.94
CA ASP A 48 22.96 -1.25 4.72
C ASP A 48 22.44 -2.70 4.69
N ARG A 49 22.46 -3.37 5.85
CA ARG A 49 21.92 -4.72 6.01
C ARG A 49 20.41 -4.78 5.73
N GLU A 50 19.64 -3.82 6.22
CA GLU A 50 18.19 -3.78 5.98
C GLU A 50 17.87 -3.43 4.54
N ALA A 51 18.55 -2.44 3.96
CA ALA A 51 18.39 -2.08 2.56
C ALA A 51 18.69 -3.28 1.65
N GLN A 52 19.78 -4.01 1.94
CA GLN A 52 20.13 -5.23 1.20
C GLN A 52 19.09 -6.34 1.35
N ARG A 53 18.49 -6.52 2.54
CA ARG A 53 17.42 -7.51 2.74
C ARG A 53 16.14 -7.15 1.99
N ILE A 54 15.74 -5.87 1.99
CA ILE A 54 14.60 -5.40 1.19
C ILE A 54 14.86 -5.64 -0.30
N ARG A 55 16.06 -5.32 -0.74
CA ARG A 55 16.49 -5.53 -2.11
C ARG A 55 16.44 -7.00 -2.50
N GLU A 56 16.97 -7.90 -1.66
CA GLU A 56 16.87 -9.36 -1.86
C GLU A 56 15.41 -9.82 -1.94
N TYR A 57 14.55 -9.30 -1.05
CA TYR A 57 13.13 -9.60 -1.04
C TYR A 57 12.45 -9.27 -2.36
N VAL A 58 12.67 -8.07 -2.91
CA VAL A 58 12.01 -7.62 -4.15
C VAL A 58 12.63 -8.29 -5.38
N ILE A 59 13.96 -8.29 -5.49
CA ILE A 59 14.69 -8.72 -6.70
C ILE A 59 14.78 -10.24 -6.76
N ASN A 60 15.31 -10.87 -5.72
CA ASN A 60 15.68 -12.29 -5.76
C ASN A 60 14.54 -13.21 -5.38
N ARG A 61 13.66 -12.77 -4.48
CA ARG A 61 12.57 -13.59 -3.96
C ARG A 61 11.22 -13.29 -4.60
N GLY A 62 11.15 -12.28 -5.46
CA GLY A 62 9.91 -11.93 -6.16
C GLY A 62 8.84 -11.35 -5.24
N GLY A 63 9.22 -10.78 -4.09
CA GLY A 63 8.30 -10.09 -3.20
C GLY A 63 7.71 -8.83 -3.83
N PHE A 64 6.61 -8.35 -3.25
CA PHE A 64 5.92 -7.13 -3.66
C PHE A 64 5.92 -6.11 -2.52
N ILE A 65 6.15 -4.82 -2.83
CA ILE A 65 6.02 -3.74 -1.85
C ILE A 65 4.89 -2.80 -2.30
N TYR A 66 3.89 -2.64 -1.44
CA TYR A 66 2.89 -1.59 -1.57
C TYR A 66 3.26 -0.44 -0.64
N MET A 67 3.50 0.74 -1.21
CA MET A 67 3.81 1.97 -0.48
C MET A 67 2.60 2.91 -0.50
N PRO A 68 1.64 2.76 0.43
CA PRO A 68 0.61 3.76 0.61
C PRO A 68 1.24 5.03 1.18
N THR A 69 0.95 6.17 0.58
CA THR A 69 1.30 7.49 1.10
C THR A 69 0.14 8.44 0.86
N HIS A 70 0.00 9.48 1.66
CA HIS A 70 -1.14 10.38 1.58
C HIS A 70 -0.69 11.82 1.76
N GLY A 71 -1.32 12.75 1.06
CA GLY A 71 -0.96 14.17 1.15
C GLY A 71 -1.12 14.91 -0.18
N ASN A 72 -0.45 16.05 -0.27
CA ASN A 72 -0.12 16.61 -1.57
C ASN A 72 0.83 15.63 -2.29
N THR A 73 0.55 15.29 -3.55
CA THR A 73 1.23 14.16 -4.21
C THR A 73 2.74 14.34 -4.34
N GLU A 74 3.21 15.57 -4.55
CA GLU A 74 4.63 15.86 -4.70
C GLU A 74 5.38 15.70 -3.37
N LEU A 75 4.81 16.23 -2.28
CA LEU A 75 5.39 16.11 -0.94
C LEU A 75 5.31 14.67 -0.41
N ALA A 76 4.18 14.01 -0.60
CA ALA A 76 3.94 12.62 -0.18
C ALA A 76 4.87 11.63 -0.90
N MET A 77 5.27 11.94 -2.14
CA MET A 77 6.18 11.11 -2.92
C MET A 77 7.66 11.21 -2.45
N GLN A 78 8.07 12.31 -1.81
CA GLN A 78 9.48 12.51 -1.44
C GLN A 78 10.06 11.42 -0.52
N PRO A 79 9.36 10.99 0.56
CA PRO A 79 9.79 9.85 1.37
C PRO A 79 9.92 8.55 0.56
N ALA A 80 8.96 8.24 -0.32
CA ALA A 80 9.00 7.04 -1.15
C ALA A 80 10.22 7.05 -2.09
N LEU A 81 10.51 8.18 -2.74
CA LEU A 81 11.69 8.33 -3.60
C LEU A 81 13.00 8.14 -2.83
N ARG A 82 13.08 8.58 -1.57
CA ARG A 82 14.27 8.36 -0.74
C ARG A 82 14.46 6.89 -0.40
N VAL A 83 13.38 6.21 0.00
CA VAL A 83 13.39 4.76 0.23
C VAL A 83 13.89 4.05 -1.02
N LEU A 84 13.26 4.29 -2.17
CA LEU A 84 13.57 3.62 -3.43
C LEU A 84 15.01 3.84 -3.88
N ARG A 85 15.54 5.07 -3.74
CA ARG A 85 16.97 5.34 -4.03
C ARG A 85 17.92 4.55 -3.16
N GLN A 86 17.53 4.17 -1.94
CA GLN A 86 18.38 3.37 -1.07
C GLN A 86 18.32 1.87 -1.43
N ILE A 87 17.12 1.34 -1.69
CA ILE A 87 16.91 -0.11 -1.85
C ILE A 87 17.04 -0.59 -3.31
N LEU A 88 16.71 0.27 -4.27
CA LEU A 88 16.62 -0.03 -5.70
C LEU A 88 17.18 1.13 -6.55
N PRO A 89 18.44 1.59 -6.32
CA PRO A 89 18.99 2.78 -6.97
C PRO A 89 19.05 2.74 -8.49
N GLU A 90 19.08 1.55 -9.09
CA GLU A 90 19.18 1.33 -10.54
C GLU A 90 17.81 1.22 -11.24
N TYR A 91 16.72 1.15 -10.48
CA TYR A 91 15.38 1.05 -11.04
C TYR A 91 14.66 2.39 -11.00
N HIS A 92 13.89 2.66 -12.05
CA HIS A 92 13.15 3.89 -12.19
C HIS A 92 11.71 3.72 -11.72
N LEU A 93 11.21 4.74 -11.03
CA LEU A 93 9.79 4.86 -10.75
C LEU A 93 9.09 5.40 -12.00
N THR A 94 8.10 4.68 -12.51
CA THR A 94 7.32 5.06 -13.70
C THR A 94 5.83 5.04 -13.40
N THR A 95 5.03 5.68 -14.24
CA THR A 95 3.57 5.55 -14.15
C THR A 95 3.16 4.16 -14.62
N ILE A 96 2.35 3.47 -13.82
CA ILE A 96 1.82 2.15 -14.18
C ILE A 96 0.85 2.31 -15.37
N PRO A 97 1.04 1.57 -16.47
CA PRO A 97 0.16 1.62 -17.63
C PRO A 97 -1.29 1.33 -17.27
N LYS A 98 -2.26 2.05 -17.84
CA LYS A 98 -3.69 1.93 -17.48
C LYS A 98 -4.30 0.55 -17.75
N ASP A 99 -3.70 -0.19 -18.67
CA ASP A 99 -4.04 -1.54 -19.09
C ASP A 99 -3.27 -2.63 -18.34
N HIS A 100 -2.40 -2.25 -17.39
CA HIS A 100 -1.64 -3.20 -16.60
C HIS A 100 -2.56 -4.12 -15.80
N GLU A 101 -2.21 -5.40 -15.74
CA GLU A 101 -3.05 -6.46 -15.16
C GLU A 101 -3.37 -6.29 -13.67
N ILE A 102 -2.58 -5.47 -12.94
CA ILE A 102 -2.85 -5.03 -11.55
C ILE A 102 -4.25 -4.45 -11.36
N TYR A 103 -4.85 -3.89 -12.41
CA TYR A 103 -6.20 -3.33 -12.33
C TYR A 103 -7.29 -4.37 -12.57
N ASN A 104 -6.93 -5.55 -13.07
CA ASN A 104 -7.86 -6.54 -13.59
C ASN A 104 -7.62 -7.96 -13.02
N THR A 105 -6.77 -8.10 -11.99
CA THR A 105 -6.34 -9.43 -11.52
C THR A 105 -7.48 -10.22 -10.85
N TYR A 106 -8.45 -9.55 -10.24
CA TYR A 106 -9.62 -10.19 -9.64
C TYR A 106 -10.93 -9.46 -9.96
N PHE A 107 -10.97 -8.15 -9.73
CA PHE A 107 -12.02 -7.25 -10.23
C PHE A 107 -11.58 -6.58 -11.52
N GLU A 108 -12.49 -6.44 -12.48
CA GLU A 108 -12.23 -5.70 -13.71
C GLU A 108 -12.38 -4.18 -13.46
N LEU A 109 -11.26 -3.46 -13.46
CA LEU A 109 -11.23 -2.01 -13.32
C LEU A 109 -10.69 -1.37 -14.61
N ASN A 110 -11.29 -0.26 -15.05
CA ASN A 110 -10.81 0.44 -16.24
C ASN A 110 -9.61 1.36 -15.91
N GLY A 111 -8.55 0.78 -15.35
CA GLY A 111 -7.36 1.47 -14.87
C GLY A 111 -7.43 1.91 -13.40
N PRO A 112 -6.55 2.82 -12.96
CA PRO A 112 -6.45 3.21 -11.57
C PRO A 112 -7.67 4.01 -11.12
N LEU A 113 -8.31 3.55 -10.04
CA LEU A 113 -9.30 4.30 -9.30
C LEU A 113 -8.64 5.45 -8.57
N ARG A 114 -9.17 6.65 -8.82
CA ARG A 114 -8.79 7.91 -8.19
C ARG A 114 -10.04 8.62 -7.72
N PHE A 115 -9.95 9.20 -6.54
CA PHE A 115 -11.08 9.86 -5.90
C PHE A 115 -10.94 11.38 -6.02
N PRO A 116 -12.04 12.16 -5.88
CA PRO A 116 -11.99 13.60 -6.06
C PRO A 116 -10.92 14.27 -5.18
N VAL A 117 -10.29 15.32 -5.68
CA VAL A 117 -9.28 16.06 -4.91
C VAL A 117 -9.87 16.65 -3.63
N ARG A 118 -9.07 16.65 -2.56
CA ARG A 118 -9.50 17.10 -1.24
C ARG A 118 -8.79 18.39 -0.86
N LYS A 119 -9.45 19.30 -0.14
CA LYS A 119 -8.81 20.51 0.39
C LYS A 119 -8.78 20.48 1.91
N MET A 120 -7.58 20.64 2.47
CA MET A 120 -7.36 20.77 3.91
C MET A 120 -6.66 22.11 4.18
N GLY A 121 -7.42 23.11 4.66
CA GLY A 121 -6.90 24.47 4.77
C GLY A 121 -6.50 25.03 3.39
N SER A 122 -5.23 25.39 3.21
CA SER A 122 -4.67 25.83 1.93
C SER A 122 -4.13 24.68 1.06
N THR A 123 -4.03 23.46 1.59
CA THR A 123 -3.45 22.31 0.88
C THR A 123 -4.48 21.59 0.03
N ILE A 124 -4.16 21.34 -1.24
CA ILE A 124 -4.90 20.44 -2.12
C ILE A 124 -4.20 19.08 -2.09
N LEU A 125 -4.89 18.08 -1.54
CA LEU A 125 -4.44 16.70 -1.49
C LEU A 125 -4.68 16.04 -2.84
N HIS A 126 -3.83 15.07 -3.19
CA HIS A 126 -3.96 14.25 -4.40
C HIS A 126 -3.90 15.04 -5.73
N HIS A 127 -3.43 16.28 -5.64
CA HIS A 127 -3.09 17.11 -6.79
C HIS A 127 -1.58 17.09 -7.04
N GLY A 128 -1.19 17.19 -8.32
CA GLY A 128 0.20 17.24 -8.75
C GLY A 128 0.60 16.12 -9.72
N PRO A 129 1.90 15.98 -10.02
CA PRO A 129 2.40 15.11 -11.08
C PRO A 129 2.25 13.62 -10.77
N TYR A 130 2.12 13.24 -9.50
CA TYR A 130 1.98 11.84 -9.06
C TYR A 130 0.52 11.47 -8.76
N GLY A 131 -0.42 11.98 -9.57
CA GLY A 131 -1.84 11.65 -9.47
C GLY A 131 -2.18 10.25 -10.00
N GLN A 132 -1.29 9.60 -10.76
CA GLN A 132 -1.45 8.21 -11.22
C GLN A 132 -0.61 7.27 -10.36
N LEU A 133 -0.96 5.98 -10.30
CA LEU A 133 -0.16 5.01 -9.55
C LEU A 133 1.23 4.93 -10.17
N GLN A 134 2.24 4.92 -9.31
CA GLN A 134 3.62 4.80 -9.72
C GLN A 134 4.14 3.42 -9.37
N GLY A 135 5.08 2.89 -10.15
CA GLY A 135 5.59 1.55 -10.00
C GLY A 135 7.06 1.41 -10.36
N VAL A 136 7.69 0.40 -9.78
CA VAL A 136 9.00 -0.09 -10.20
C VAL A 136 8.80 -1.46 -10.83
N PHE A 137 9.29 -1.61 -12.06
CA PHE A 137 9.23 -2.85 -12.81
C PHE A 137 10.59 -3.55 -12.79
N ILE A 138 10.58 -4.86 -12.51
CA ILE A 138 11.75 -5.73 -12.50
C ILE A 138 11.42 -6.93 -13.37
N ASP A 139 12.18 -7.14 -14.44
CA ASP A 139 11.95 -8.22 -15.43
C ASP A 139 10.51 -8.26 -15.96
N GLY A 140 9.92 -7.07 -16.19
CA GLY A 140 8.55 -6.92 -16.69
C GLY A 140 7.45 -7.05 -15.62
N ARG A 141 7.77 -7.52 -14.41
CA ARG A 141 6.83 -7.60 -13.28
C ARG A 141 6.81 -6.31 -12.48
N LEU A 142 5.63 -5.86 -12.07
CA LEU A 142 5.49 -4.77 -11.10
C LEU A 142 5.95 -5.26 -9.72
N ALA A 143 7.04 -4.71 -9.19
CA ALA A 143 7.66 -5.18 -7.96
C ALA A 143 7.44 -4.23 -6.76
N VAL A 144 7.28 -2.94 -7.05
CA VAL A 144 6.87 -1.92 -6.07
C VAL A 144 5.75 -1.08 -6.65
N LEU A 145 4.73 -0.78 -5.85
CA LEU A 145 3.66 0.15 -6.20
C LEU A 145 3.62 1.27 -5.15
N VAL A 146 3.70 2.52 -5.60
CA VAL A 146 3.52 3.70 -4.76
C VAL A 146 2.17 4.33 -5.06
N ASP A 147 1.34 4.44 -4.03
CA ASP A 147 -0.01 4.98 -4.13
C ASP A 147 -0.15 6.20 -3.25
N THR A 148 -0.28 7.36 -3.89
CA THR A 148 -0.48 8.66 -3.24
C THR A 148 -1.91 8.88 -2.77
N GLU A 149 -2.87 8.05 -3.19
CA GLU A 149 -4.26 8.10 -2.74
C GLU A 149 -4.44 7.40 -1.38
N ALA A 150 -3.65 6.35 -1.15
CA ALA A 150 -3.72 5.42 -0.03
C ALA A 150 -5.10 4.79 0.11
N MET A 151 -5.38 3.74 -0.68
CA MET A 151 -6.70 3.03 -0.70
C MET A 151 -7.23 2.70 0.70
N ILE A 152 -6.36 2.32 1.64
CA ILE A 152 -6.73 2.00 3.02
C ILE A 152 -7.44 3.19 3.70
N HIS A 153 -6.96 4.41 3.49
CA HIS A 153 -7.58 5.62 4.08
C HIS A 153 -8.94 5.96 3.46
N VAL A 154 -9.18 5.51 2.23
CA VAL A 154 -10.49 5.64 1.58
C VAL A 154 -11.46 4.63 2.17
N MET A 155 -10.98 3.42 2.45
CA MET A 155 -11.79 2.33 3.01
C MET A 155 -12.20 2.57 4.47
N ASP A 156 -11.28 3.01 5.34
CA ASP A 156 -11.56 3.28 6.77
C ASP A 156 -12.28 4.62 6.99
N GLY A 157 -12.43 5.39 5.91
CA GLY A 157 -13.02 6.72 5.94
C GLY A 157 -12.13 7.77 6.60
N ALA A 158 -10.86 7.52 6.90
CA ALA A 158 -9.92 8.55 7.38
C ALA A 158 -9.79 9.71 6.40
N VAL A 159 -10.24 9.54 5.15
CA VAL A 159 -10.47 10.59 4.16
C VAL A 159 -11.60 11.60 4.47
N GLN A 160 -12.26 11.49 5.63
CA GLN A 160 -13.45 12.18 6.16
C GLN A 160 -13.52 13.72 6.15
N LYS A 161 -12.61 14.45 5.50
CA LYS A 161 -12.69 15.92 5.38
C LYS A 161 -13.26 16.29 4.01
N PRO A 162 -14.15 17.31 3.92
CA PRO A 162 -15.02 17.51 2.77
C PRO A 162 -14.26 17.52 1.45
N PHE A 163 -14.64 16.61 0.56
CA PHE A 163 -14.37 16.75 -0.87
C PHE A 163 -15.01 18.06 -1.31
N PHE A 164 -14.22 18.92 -1.93
CA PHE A 164 -14.55 20.32 -2.20
C PHE A 164 -16.02 20.48 -2.66
N GLY A 165 -16.88 21.06 -1.82
CA GLY A 165 -18.24 21.48 -2.20
C GLY A 165 -19.27 20.40 -2.55
N HIS A 166 -18.95 19.11 -2.57
CA HIS A 166 -19.86 18.07 -3.12
C HIS A 166 -20.29 16.99 -2.12
N TYR A 167 -19.48 16.67 -1.11
CA TYR A 167 -19.80 15.61 -0.15
C TYR A 167 -19.57 16.08 1.29
N GLN A 168 -20.67 16.43 1.96
CA GLN A 168 -20.70 16.77 3.39
C GLN A 168 -21.08 15.57 4.27
N ASP A 169 -21.61 14.51 3.66
CA ASP A 169 -22.07 13.30 4.35
C ASP A 169 -20.99 12.21 4.30
N ARG A 170 -20.42 11.91 5.47
CA ARG A 170 -19.43 10.85 5.67
C ARG A 170 -19.94 9.50 5.19
N ASN A 171 -21.21 9.17 5.46
CA ASN A 171 -21.74 7.85 5.16
C ASN A 171 -21.85 7.66 3.64
N LYS A 172 -22.19 8.71 2.89
CA LYS A 172 -22.18 8.67 1.42
C LYS A 172 -20.80 8.45 0.83
N ILE A 173 -19.75 9.07 1.40
CA ILE A 173 -18.36 8.85 0.97
C ILE A 173 -17.97 7.38 1.19
N LEU A 174 -18.32 6.82 2.35
CA LEU A 174 -18.04 5.43 2.66
C LEU A 174 -18.80 4.49 1.74
N ASP A 175 -20.10 4.71 1.54
CA ASP A 175 -20.94 3.86 0.69
C ASP A 175 -20.50 3.92 -0.78
N GLU A 176 -20.08 5.08 -1.28
CA GLU A 176 -19.70 5.27 -2.68
C GLU A 176 -18.26 4.82 -2.97
N PHE A 177 -17.30 5.22 -2.13
CA PHE A 177 -15.87 5.07 -2.45
C PHE A 177 -15.19 3.92 -1.73
N ALA A 178 -15.61 3.54 -0.52
CA ALA A 178 -14.96 2.45 0.21
C ALA A 178 -15.04 1.11 -0.55
N PRO A 179 -16.18 0.71 -1.16
CA PRO A 179 -16.24 -0.51 -1.96
C PRO A 179 -15.32 -0.46 -3.18
N ALA A 180 -15.20 0.70 -3.83
CA ALA A 180 -14.34 0.88 -4.99
C ALA A 180 -12.86 0.79 -4.60
N ALA A 181 -12.46 1.50 -3.54
CA ALA A 181 -11.10 1.43 -2.99
C ALA A 181 -10.73 0.01 -2.54
N ALA A 182 -11.68 -0.70 -1.92
CA ALA A 182 -11.51 -2.10 -1.53
C ALA A 182 -11.23 -3.00 -2.73
N ARG A 183 -11.94 -2.82 -3.87
CA ARG A 183 -11.69 -3.61 -5.09
C ARG A 183 -10.27 -3.40 -5.63
N GLN A 184 -9.80 -2.15 -5.68
CA GLN A 184 -8.42 -1.88 -6.11
C GLN A 184 -7.39 -2.45 -5.14
N LEU A 185 -7.60 -2.31 -3.83
CA LEU A 185 -6.69 -2.90 -2.84
C LEU A 185 -6.67 -4.43 -2.92
N ILE A 186 -7.82 -5.07 -3.14
CA ILE A 186 -7.91 -6.52 -3.37
C ILE A 186 -7.12 -6.91 -4.61
N ASN A 187 -7.26 -6.20 -5.73
CA ASN A 187 -6.45 -6.49 -6.92
C ASN A 187 -4.94 -6.35 -6.64
N ILE A 188 -4.53 -5.34 -5.87
CA ILE A 188 -3.12 -5.18 -5.45
C ILE A 188 -2.62 -6.39 -4.68
N VAL A 189 -3.42 -6.87 -3.71
CA VAL A 189 -3.07 -8.05 -2.91
C VAL A 189 -3.05 -9.31 -3.78
N ILE A 190 -4.07 -9.53 -4.60
CA ILE A 190 -4.15 -10.69 -5.49
C ILE A 190 -2.98 -10.70 -6.49
N TYR A 191 -2.65 -9.56 -7.08
CA TYR A 191 -1.49 -9.43 -7.96
C TYR A 191 -0.20 -9.85 -7.24
N ALA A 192 0.04 -9.32 -6.03
CA ALA A 192 1.23 -9.63 -5.25
C ALA A 192 1.37 -11.14 -4.97
N VAL A 193 0.27 -11.82 -4.64
CA VAL A 193 0.27 -13.27 -4.34
C VAL A 193 0.20 -14.17 -5.58
N THR A 194 -0.03 -13.64 -6.78
CA THR A 194 -0.11 -14.45 -8.01
C THR A 194 1.04 -14.21 -8.98
N HIS A 195 1.71 -13.06 -8.88
CA HIS A 195 2.80 -12.66 -9.78
C HIS A 195 4.16 -12.66 -9.08
N GLY A 196 4.20 -12.80 -7.74
CA GLY A 196 5.44 -12.95 -6.98
C GLY A 196 5.87 -14.40 -6.78
N ASN A 197 7.12 -14.62 -6.39
CA ASN A 197 7.68 -15.96 -6.13
C ASN A 197 7.58 -16.39 -4.64
N ILE A 198 6.90 -15.60 -3.81
CA ILE A 198 6.66 -15.88 -2.38
C ILE A 198 5.25 -16.51 -2.18
N ALA A 199 4.51 -16.76 -3.27
CA ALA A 199 3.11 -17.22 -3.24
C ALA A 199 2.90 -18.66 -2.71
N ASP A 200 3.93 -19.51 -2.66
CA ASP A 200 3.78 -20.94 -2.33
C ASP A 200 3.49 -21.21 -0.83
N TYR A 201 3.44 -20.17 0.01
CA TYR A 201 2.93 -20.27 1.38
C TYR A 201 1.40 -20.45 1.47
N SER A 202 0.74 -20.86 0.38
CA SER A 202 -0.70 -21.21 0.35
C SER A 202 -1.11 -22.27 1.38
N LYS A 203 -0.15 -23.08 1.87
CA LYS A 203 -0.34 -24.11 2.90
C LYS A 203 0.05 -23.65 4.31
N TYR A 204 0.40 -22.38 4.50
CA TYR A 204 0.74 -21.86 5.82
C TYR A 204 -0.49 -21.92 6.73
N VAL A 205 -0.34 -22.63 7.86
CA VAL A 205 -1.31 -22.65 8.95
C VAL A 205 -0.55 -22.18 10.20
N PRO A 206 -0.96 -21.08 10.84
CA PRO A 206 -0.31 -20.61 12.06
C PRO A 206 -0.33 -21.72 13.12
N GLU A 207 0.81 -22.00 13.76
CA GLU A 207 0.93 -23.08 14.77
C GLU A 207 -0.11 -22.94 15.90
N ASP A 208 -0.49 -21.71 16.24
CA ASP A 208 -1.45 -21.41 17.30
C ASP A 208 -2.93 -21.43 16.83
N ALA A 209 -3.19 -21.38 15.52
CA ALA A 209 -4.56 -21.31 14.98
C ALA A 209 -5.34 -22.64 15.08
N LEU A 210 -4.68 -23.73 15.48
CA LEU A 210 -5.27 -25.06 15.61
C LEU A 210 -5.33 -25.60 17.05
N THR A 211 -4.88 -24.83 18.04
CA THR A 211 -4.93 -25.28 19.45
C THR A 211 -6.28 -25.05 20.12
N GLY A 212 -7.29 -24.53 19.40
CA GLY A 212 -8.66 -24.39 19.92
C GLY A 212 -9.73 -24.26 18.84
N GLY A 213 -10.27 -25.40 18.39
CA GLY A 213 -11.63 -25.49 17.82
C GLY A 213 -11.79 -25.21 16.32
N ASP A 214 -12.21 -26.25 15.61
CA ASP A 214 -13.00 -26.22 14.36
C ASP A 214 -12.39 -25.55 13.12
N ALA A 215 -11.40 -26.22 12.53
CA ALA A 215 -11.01 -26.02 11.13
C ALA A 215 -12.17 -26.18 10.11
N GLU A 216 -13.31 -26.78 10.52
CA GLU A 216 -14.53 -26.88 9.70
C GLU A 216 -15.37 -25.59 9.67
N SER A 217 -15.11 -24.61 10.54
CA SER A 217 -15.90 -23.38 10.67
C SER A 217 -15.47 -22.25 9.71
N VAL A 218 -14.35 -22.41 9.00
CA VAL A 218 -13.86 -21.39 8.06
C VAL A 218 -14.75 -21.38 6.80
N PRO A 219 -15.34 -20.22 6.43
CA PRO A 219 -16.17 -20.13 5.24
C PRO A 219 -15.38 -20.53 3.98
N LYS A 220 -15.79 -21.63 3.32
CA LYS A 220 -15.14 -22.15 2.10
C LYS A 220 -15.46 -21.34 0.85
N SER A 221 -16.30 -20.32 0.97
CA SER A 221 -16.66 -19.39 -0.10
C SER A 221 -17.06 -18.04 0.49
N ALA A 222 -16.79 -16.96 -0.25
CA ALA A 222 -17.26 -15.63 0.10
C ALA A 222 -18.80 -15.61 0.26
N PRO A 223 -19.35 -14.94 1.29
CA PRO A 223 -20.79 -14.75 1.39
C PRO A 223 -21.30 -14.07 0.12
N THR A 224 -22.32 -14.63 -0.51
CA THR A 224 -22.97 -14.01 -1.66
C THR A 224 -23.56 -12.69 -1.19
N ALA A 225 -23.19 -11.57 -1.82
CA ALA A 225 -23.71 -10.26 -1.47
C ALA A 225 -25.25 -10.32 -1.53
N ALA A 226 -25.92 -9.98 -0.44
CA ALA A 226 -27.37 -9.98 -0.39
C ALA A 226 -27.89 -8.99 -1.45
N ASN A 227 -28.65 -9.49 -2.42
CA ASN A 227 -29.42 -8.67 -3.33
C ASN A 227 -30.41 -7.84 -2.49
N ARG A 228 -30.05 -6.59 -2.17
CA ARG A 228 -31.00 -5.61 -1.64
C ARG A 228 -31.46 -4.74 -2.80
N LEU A 229 -32.68 -5.03 -3.26
CA LEU A 229 -33.53 -4.12 -4.02
C LEU A 229 -34.01 -2.99 -3.12
#